data_AF-A0A841ULZ0-F1
#
_entry.id   AF-A0A841ULZ0-F1
#
_cell.length_a   1.000
_cell.length_b   1.000
_cell.length_c   1.000
_cell.angle_alpha   90.00
_cell.angle_beta   90.00
_cell.angle_gamma   90.00
#
_symmetry.space_group_name_H-M   'P 1'
#
loop_
_entity.id
_entity.type
_entity.pdbx_description
1 polymer ?
#
loop_
_entity_poly.entity_id
_entity_poly.type
_entity_poly.pdbx_seq_one_letter_code
_entity_poly.pdbx_strand_id
1 'polypeptide(L)'
;MLDLAKLAAKMPGISQHFQQEVTASRERVQRAKILLEQAQQQQEKLLELYHNWHDRLIFSVALPIEPLDTRITILPAPESHSVFATDGSQIAPSHHEIAYCYLINIGRIMLHYGQNLHPLLDSIPEVYYKSEDLYISKQWGIRVDEWMSYRRTVLESQMLAEMATRWVKPPGAHYEPNLALVDGSLIYWFIDSLPPEAKDLILPPIFQSWDDLRSAKIPLIGYISASRSTEGLNFLRLQSCPHDTPNCLINCGDLDPEKTPCRVVDPLRDASLWGYLLEPGQRSPFWRSSLKILDLYGDEHRIYFCYLHVGTEIARVEVPAWVVEERELLDRSLSILLAQVLKGYGYPIALAEAHNLAVIKGGDRLRFFALLEQQMIKVGLQDVGTSYKEARKRSSIA
;
A
#
# COMPACT_ATOMS: atom_id res chain seq x y z
N MET A 1 -24.53 -23.27 7.67
CA MET A 1 -25.40 -22.28 7.00
C MET A 1 -25.70 -21.18 8.01
N LEU A 2 -25.47 -19.92 7.66
CA LEU A 2 -25.73 -18.78 8.56
C LEU A 2 -27.24 -18.56 8.71
N ASP A 3 -27.73 -18.47 9.94
CA ASP A 3 -29.16 -18.24 10.23
C ASP A 3 -29.46 -16.73 10.19
N LEU A 4 -29.94 -16.27 9.03
CA LEU A 4 -30.23 -14.86 8.77
C LEU A 4 -31.42 -14.33 9.59
N ALA A 5 -32.34 -15.19 10.04
CA ALA A 5 -33.48 -14.77 10.85
C ALA A 5 -33.02 -14.38 12.27
N LYS A 6 -32.10 -15.15 12.86
CA LYS A 6 -31.45 -14.81 14.13
C LYS A 6 -30.56 -13.57 14.02
N LEU A 7 -29.95 -13.35 12.86
CA LEU A 7 -29.16 -12.14 12.58
C LEU A 7 -30.07 -10.91 12.49
N ALA A 8 -31.20 -11.00 11.78
CA ALA A 8 -32.16 -9.93 11.59
C ALA A 8 -32.72 -9.41 12.93
N ALA A 9 -32.96 -10.30 13.91
CA ALA A 9 -33.40 -9.92 15.25
C ALA A 9 -32.40 -9.02 16.02
N LYS A 10 -31.13 -9.00 15.62
CA LYS A 10 -30.08 -8.14 16.21
C LYS A 10 -29.90 -6.80 15.48
N MET A 11 -30.51 -6.62 14.31
CA MET A 11 -30.35 -5.42 13.46
C MET A 11 -30.88 -4.10 14.05
N PRO A 12 -31.96 -4.07 14.85
CA PRO A 12 -32.42 -2.80 15.43
C PRO A 12 -31.40 -2.16 16.38
N GLY A 13 -30.75 -2.95 17.24
CA GLY A 13 -29.69 -2.45 18.14
C GLY A 13 -28.45 -1.96 17.39
N ILE A 14 -28.11 -2.64 16.29
CA ILE A 14 -27.04 -2.22 15.38
C ILE A 14 -27.38 -0.87 14.72
N SER A 15 -28.62 -0.70 14.26
CA SER A 15 -29.08 0.53 13.59
C SER A 15 -29.07 1.75 14.52
N GLN A 16 -29.50 1.58 15.78
CA GLN A 16 -29.43 2.65 16.79
C GLN A 16 -28.00 3.05 17.13
N HIS A 17 -27.11 2.06 17.30
CA HIS A 17 -25.69 2.31 17.51
C HIS A 17 -25.07 3.08 16.34
N PHE A 18 -25.39 2.73 15.09
CA PHE A 18 -24.92 3.47 13.92
C PHE A 18 -25.44 4.91 13.86
N GLN A 19 -26.69 5.19 14.25
CA GLN A 19 -27.20 6.57 14.29
C GLN A 19 -26.44 7.43 15.31
N GLN A 20 -26.14 6.88 16.49
CA GLN A 20 -25.32 7.56 17.49
C GLN A 20 -23.90 7.80 16.98
N GLU A 21 -23.27 6.80 16.37
CA GLU A 21 -21.94 6.92 15.79
C GLU A 21 -21.87 7.92 14.64
N VAL A 22 -22.89 7.97 13.77
CA VAL A 22 -22.97 8.98 12.69
C VAL A 22 -23.05 10.39 13.26
N THR A 23 -23.83 10.60 14.31
CA THR A 23 -23.98 11.91 14.96
C THR A 23 -22.66 12.33 15.61
N ALA A 24 -22.06 11.46 16.41
CA ALA A 24 -20.76 11.71 17.05
C ALA A 24 -19.64 11.92 16.00
N SER A 25 -19.68 11.20 14.88
CA SER A 25 -18.75 11.39 13.76
C SER A 25 -18.88 12.77 13.13
N ARG A 26 -20.10 13.25 12.91
CA ARG A 26 -20.34 14.62 12.40
C ARG A 26 -19.80 15.68 13.34
N GLU A 27 -20.02 15.55 14.65
CA GLU A 27 -19.48 16.48 15.65
C GLU A 27 -17.94 16.50 15.64
N ARG A 28 -17.30 15.33 15.55
CA ARG A 28 -15.83 15.20 15.41
C ARG A 28 -15.32 15.88 14.14
N VAL A 29 -16.02 15.72 13.02
CA VAL A 29 -15.67 16.39 11.76
C VAL A 29 -15.79 17.91 11.89
N GLN A 30 -16.85 18.42 12.51
CA GLN A 30 -16.98 19.87 12.72
C GLN A 30 -15.86 20.43 13.59
N ARG A 31 -15.51 19.73 14.68
CA ARG A 31 -14.36 20.09 15.51
C ARG A 31 -13.04 20.05 14.73
N ALA A 32 -12.84 19.03 13.90
CA ALA A 32 -11.66 18.91 13.05
C ALA A 32 -11.56 20.05 12.01
N LYS A 33 -12.69 20.48 11.43
CA LYS A 33 -12.73 21.64 10.52
C LYS A 33 -12.30 22.93 11.22
N ILE A 34 -12.82 23.18 12.42
CA ILE A 34 -12.43 24.34 13.23
C ILE A 34 -10.93 24.30 13.55
N LEU A 35 -10.41 23.14 13.97
CA LEU A 35 -8.98 22.97 14.26
C LEU A 35 -8.11 23.14 13.00
N LEU A 36 -8.58 22.67 11.84
CA LEU A 36 -7.89 22.84 10.57
C LEU A 36 -7.78 24.33 10.19
N GLU A 37 -8.87 25.09 10.33
CA GLU A 37 -8.89 26.55 10.08
C GLU A 37 -7.95 27.30 11.05
N GLN A 38 -7.96 26.94 12.33
CA GLN A 38 -7.04 27.51 13.32
C GLN A 38 -5.58 27.16 13.01
N ALA A 39 -5.31 25.90 12.66
CA ALA A 39 -3.98 25.44 12.31
C ALA A 39 -3.46 26.09 11.02
N GLN A 40 -4.34 26.36 10.06
CA GLN A 40 -4.00 27.08 8.82
C GLN A 40 -3.46 28.48 9.13
N GLN A 41 -4.10 29.22 10.03
CA GLN A 41 -3.66 30.58 10.41
C GLN A 41 -2.31 30.59 11.14
N GLN A 42 -1.86 29.45 11.67
CA GLN A 42 -0.64 29.32 12.45
C GLN A 42 0.30 28.24 11.90
N GLN A 43 0.19 27.88 10.61
CA GLN A 43 0.87 26.72 10.05
C GLN A 43 2.39 26.77 10.24
N GLU A 44 3.03 27.91 9.98
CA GLU A 44 4.47 28.10 10.19
C GLU A 44 4.87 27.91 11.65
N LYS A 45 4.12 28.50 12.58
CA LYS A 45 4.34 28.35 14.03
C LYS A 45 4.20 26.89 14.47
N LEU A 46 3.24 26.14 13.92
CA LEU A 46 3.07 24.72 14.24
C LEU A 46 4.19 23.85 13.67
N LEU A 47 4.72 24.20 12.49
CA LEU A 47 5.91 23.56 11.92
C LEU A 47 7.15 23.82 12.78
N GLU A 48 7.37 25.07 13.24
CA GLU A 48 8.43 25.39 14.20
C GLU A 48 8.26 24.63 15.51
N LEU A 49 7.03 24.54 16.03
CA LEU A 49 6.73 23.79 17.23
C LEU A 49 7.06 22.30 17.04
N TYR A 50 6.73 21.72 15.88
CA TYR A 50 7.13 20.36 15.55
C TYR A 50 8.66 20.22 15.53
N HIS A 51 9.39 21.08 14.80
CA HIS A 51 10.85 20.97 14.69
C HIS A 51 11.56 21.04 16.05
N ASN A 52 11.03 21.84 16.97
CA ASN A 52 11.59 21.99 18.32
C ASN A 52 11.27 20.82 19.27
N TRP A 53 10.22 20.02 19.00
CA TRP A 53 9.66 19.07 19.96
C TRP A 53 9.38 17.65 19.42
N HIS A 54 9.61 17.39 18.13
CA HIS A 54 9.28 16.13 17.46
C HIS A 54 9.83 14.87 18.13
N ASP A 55 11.04 14.94 18.70
CA ASP A 55 11.73 13.87 19.42
C ASP A 55 11.06 13.50 20.76
N ARG A 56 10.20 14.39 21.27
CA ARG A 56 9.48 14.24 22.55
C ARG A 56 8.00 13.91 22.36
N LEU A 57 7.52 13.82 21.12
CA LEU A 57 6.15 13.40 20.82
C LEU A 57 6.01 11.88 20.97
N ILE A 58 4.91 11.44 21.56
CA ILE A 58 4.57 10.00 21.69
C ILE A 58 3.72 9.49 20.52
N PHE A 59 3.64 10.26 19.43
CA PHE A 59 2.88 9.95 18.23
C PHE A 59 3.60 10.54 17.01
N SER A 60 3.33 9.97 15.84
CA SER A 60 3.90 10.48 14.57
C SER A 60 3.01 11.53 13.94
N VAL A 61 3.61 12.55 13.35
CA VAL A 61 2.93 13.71 12.76
C VAL A 61 3.40 13.87 11.33
N ALA A 62 2.49 13.80 10.36
CA ALA A 62 2.87 14.19 9.01
C ALA A 62 2.92 15.72 8.89
N LEU A 63 3.86 16.22 8.09
CA LEU A 63 4.10 17.65 7.93
C LEU A 63 3.50 18.13 6.62
N PRO A 64 2.61 19.14 6.63
CA PRO A 64 2.07 19.69 5.39
C PRO A 64 3.19 20.42 4.63
N ILE A 65 3.34 20.11 3.34
CA ILE A 65 4.26 20.83 2.43
C ILE A 65 3.55 21.81 1.51
N GLU A 66 2.22 21.83 1.58
CA GLU A 66 1.34 22.80 0.92
C GLU A 66 0.44 23.45 2.01
N PRO A 67 -0.22 24.58 1.74
CA PRO A 67 -1.20 25.16 2.65
C PRO A 67 -2.30 24.16 3.05
N LEU A 68 -2.73 24.14 4.31
CA LEU A 68 -3.72 23.17 4.83
C LEU A 68 -5.10 23.23 4.12
N ASP A 69 -5.44 24.37 3.53
CA ASP A 69 -6.64 24.60 2.74
C ASP A 69 -6.48 24.24 1.26
N THR A 70 -5.33 23.68 0.84
CA THR A 70 -5.11 23.29 -0.56
C THR A 70 -6.17 22.29 -1.02
N ARG A 71 -6.90 22.68 -2.07
CA ARG A 71 -7.89 21.87 -2.80
C ARG A 71 -7.61 22.01 -4.29
N ILE A 72 -6.96 21.01 -4.88
CA ILE A 72 -6.55 21.10 -6.28
C ILE A 72 -7.37 20.12 -7.09
N THR A 73 -8.08 20.63 -8.10
CA THR A 73 -8.79 19.80 -9.07
C THR A 73 -7.77 19.17 -10.01
N ILE A 74 -7.81 17.85 -10.10
CA ILE A 74 -6.94 17.07 -10.99
C ILE A 74 -7.43 17.25 -12.43
N LEU A 75 -6.49 17.60 -13.31
CA LEU A 75 -6.77 17.76 -14.73
C LEU A 75 -6.98 16.40 -15.41
N PRO A 76 -7.67 16.34 -16.56
CA PRO A 76 -7.75 15.12 -17.36
C PRO A 76 -6.37 14.54 -17.69
N ALA A 77 -6.28 13.21 -17.75
CA ALA A 77 -5.06 12.52 -18.16
C ALA A 77 -4.65 12.91 -19.60
N PRO A 78 -3.33 12.92 -19.91
CA PRO A 78 -2.85 13.04 -21.28
C PRO A 78 -3.50 12.01 -22.21
N GLU A 79 -3.79 12.36 -23.46
CA GLU A 79 -4.42 11.44 -24.42
C GLU A 79 -3.58 10.18 -24.63
N SER A 80 -2.26 10.35 -24.66
CA SER A 80 -1.27 9.30 -24.83
C SER A 80 -0.47 9.10 -23.55
N HIS A 81 -0.50 7.90 -22.97
CA HIS A 81 0.28 7.53 -21.78
C HIS A 81 0.33 6.01 -21.58
N SER A 82 1.19 5.54 -20.68
CA SER A 82 1.29 4.14 -20.29
C SER A 82 1.28 3.94 -18.77
N VAL A 83 0.66 2.84 -18.33
CA VAL A 83 0.53 2.49 -16.91
C VAL A 83 1.06 1.08 -16.68
N PHE A 84 1.87 0.93 -15.65
CA PHE A 84 2.53 -0.30 -15.24
C PHE A 84 2.03 -0.70 -13.86
N ALA A 85 1.72 -1.97 -13.67
CA ALA A 85 1.30 -2.50 -12.38
C ALA A 85 1.77 -3.94 -12.22
N THR A 86 2.04 -4.32 -10.98
CA THR A 86 2.35 -5.70 -10.58
C THR A 86 1.59 -6.05 -9.32
N ASP A 87 1.24 -7.32 -9.18
CA ASP A 87 0.74 -7.90 -7.93
C ASP A 87 1.25 -9.35 -7.82
N GLY A 88 1.25 -9.90 -6.61
CA GLY A 88 1.79 -11.20 -6.32
C GLY A 88 0.83 -12.10 -5.55
N SER A 89 0.85 -13.39 -5.88
CA SER A 89 0.27 -14.43 -5.03
C SER A 89 1.22 -15.61 -4.87
N GLN A 90 0.88 -16.57 -4.01
CA GLN A 90 1.83 -17.59 -3.59
C GLN A 90 1.16 -18.89 -3.12
N ILE A 91 1.89 -20.00 -3.28
CA ILE A 91 1.58 -21.31 -2.66
C ILE A 91 2.59 -21.54 -1.54
N ALA A 92 2.12 -21.50 -0.29
CA ALA A 92 2.96 -21.77 0.87
C ALA A 92 3.45 -23.23 0.90
N PRO A 93 4.64 -23.48 1.48
CA PRO A 93 5.19 -24.82 1.56
C PRO A 93 4.39 -25.69 2.54
N SER A 94 4.24 -26.97 2.23
CA SER A 94 3.49 -27.93 3.04
C SER A 94 4.22 -29.26 3.13
N HIS A 95 4.32 -29.81 4.36
CA HIS A 95 4.84 -31.16 4.60
C HIS A 95 3.86 -32.28 4.20
N HIS A 96 2.62 -31.94 3.82
CA HIS A 96 1.62 -32.90 3.39
C HIS A 96 1.60 -33.10 1.88
N GLU A 97 2.29 -32.23 1.14
CA GLU A 97 2.46 -32.30 -0.30
C GLU A 97 3.69 -33.14 -0.66
N ILE A 98 3.78 -33.51 -1.94
CA ILE A 98 4.84 -34.38 -2.49
C ILE A 98 6.26 -33.80 -2.40
N ALA A 99 6.38 -32.48 -2.25
CA ALA A 99 7.65 -31.78 -2.16
C ALA A 99 7.50 -30.54 -1.26
N TYR A 100 8.48 -30.33 -0.38
CA TYR A 100 8.54 -29.12 0.44
C TYR A 100 9.17 -27.98 -0.36
N CYS A 101 8.33 -27.27 -1.11
CA CYS A 101 8.68 -26.12 -1.93
C CYS A 101 7.58 -25.07 -1.85
N TYR A 102 7.87 -23.85 -2.28
CA TYR A 102 6.86 -22.81 -2.45
C TYR A 102 6.92 -22.23 -3.85
N LEU A 103 5.81 -21.59 -4.26
CA LEU A 103 5.69 -20.92 -5.55
C LEU A 103 5.27 -19.48 -5.30
N ILE A 104 5.93 -18.55 -5.98
CA ILE A 104 5.47 -17.15 -6.09
C ILE A 104 5.05 -16.92 -7.54
N ASN A 105 3.87 -16.33 -7.74
CA ASN A 105 3.39 -15.93 -9.06
C ASN A 105 3.19 -14.42 -9.07
N ILE A 106 3.88 -13.71 -9.96
CA ILE A 106 3.73 -12.28 -10.13
C ILE A 106 2.95 -12.00 -11.40
N GLY A 107 1.79 -11.36 -11.28
CA GLY A 107 1.05 -10.79 -12.40
C GLY A 107 1.64 -9.43 -12.75
N ARG A 108 1.82 -9.16 -14.05
CA ARG A 108 2.35 -7.89 -14.54
C ARG A 108 1.51 -7.36 -15.70
N ILE A 109 1.25 -6.06 -15.65
CA ILE A 109 0.37 -5.36 -16.58
C ILE A 109 1.07 -4.13 -17.12
N MET A 110 0.98 -3.95 -18.44
CA MET A 110 1.30 -2.70 -19.12
C MET A 110 0.12 -2.31 -20.01
N LEU A 111 -0.51 -1.18 -19.70
CA LEU A 111 -1.63 -0.64 -20.48
C LEU A 111 -1.18 0.62 -21.21
N HIS A 112 -1.46 0.69 -22.51
CA HIS A 112 -1.21 1.86 -23.33
C HIS A 112 -2.52 2.55 -23.69
N TYR A 113 -2.54 3.88 -23.58
CA TYR A 113 -3.67 4.72 -23.98
C TYR A 113 -3.20 5.66 -25.08
N GLY A 114 -4.03 5.86 -26.11
CA GLY A 114 -3.75 6.81 -27.21
C GLY A 114 -2.62 6.41 -28.17
N GLN A 115 -1.95 5.28 -27.96
CA GLN A 115 -0.72 4.91 -28.70
C GLN A 115 -0.93 3.85 -29.80
N ASN A 116 -2.11 3.24 -29.92
CA ASN A 116 -2.37 2.11 -30.83
C ASN A 116 -1.38 0.94 -30.64
N LEU A 117 -1.08 0.61 -29.40
CA LEU A 117 -0.20 -0.50 -29.00
C LEU A 117 -0.98 -1.58 -28.26
N HIS A 118 -0.53 -2.83 -28.38
CA HIS A 118 -1.10 -3.94 -27.62
C HIS A 118 -0.66 -3.88 -26.16
N PRO A 119 -1.56 -4.12 -25.20
CA PRO A 119 -1.18 -4.22 -23.80
C PRO A 119 -0.34 -5.48 -23.55
N LEU A 120 0.47 -5.44 -22.49
CA LEU A 120 1.05 -6.65 -21.90
C LEU A 120 0.18 -7.10 -20.73
N LEU A 121 -0.31 -8.33 -20.81
CA LEU A 121 -1.04 -9.01 -19.74
C LEU A 121 -0.35 -10.36 -19.53
N ASP A 122 0.48 -10.45 -18.50
CA ASP A 122 1.35 -11.61 -18.30
C ASP A 122 1.48 -12.01 -16.82
N SER A 123 1.87 -13.26 -16.57
CA SER A 123 2.23 -13.73 -15.22
C SER A 123 3.46 -14.63 -15.25
N ILE A 124 4.32 -14.45 -14.26
CA ILE A 124 5.57 -15.18 -14.13
C ILE A 124 5.55 -15.98 -12.82
N PRO A 125 5.36 -17.30 -12.91
CA PRO A 125 5.49 -18.20 -11.77
C PRO A 125 6.94 -18.65 -11.57
N GLU A 126 7.43 -18.57 -10.34
CA GLU A 126 8.73 -19.08 -9.91
C GLU A 126 8.60 -20.07 -8.75
N VAL A 127 9.33 -21.18 -8.84
CA VAL A 127 9.33 -22.25 -7.83
C VAL A 127 10.62 -22.23 -7.04
N TYR A 128 10.48 -22.25 -5.72
CA TYR A 128 11.57 -22.18 -4.77
C TYR A 128 11.63 -23.46 -3.94
N TYR A 129 12.74 -24.18 -4.08
CA TYR A 129 12.88 -25.54 -3.58
C TYR A 129 14.28 -25.87 -3.06
N LYS A 130 15.26 -24.96 -3.20
CA LYS A 130 16.61 -25.20 -2.70
C LYS A 130 16.69 -24.90 -1.20
N SER A 131 17.70 -25.46 -0.53
CA SER A 131 17.93 -25.22 0.90
C SER A 131 18.11 -23.74 1.23
N GLU A 132 18.80 -23.00 0.37
CA GLU A 132 18.95 -21.54 0.49
C GLU A 132 17.60 -20.81 0.41
N ASP A 133 16.68 -21.25 -0.43
CA ASP A 133 15.35 -20.63 -0.53
C ASP A 133 14.45 -20.95 0.67
N LEU A 134 14.58 -22.17 1.21
CA LEU A 134 13.68 -22.73 2.21
C LEU A 134 14.13 -22.47 3.65
N TYR A 135 15.41 -22.22 3.88
CA TYR A 135 15.97 -22.19 5.23
C TYR A 135 16.75 -20.92 5.56
N ILE A 136 17.01 -20.02 4.61
CA ILE A 136 17.70 -18.75 4.89
C ILE A 136 17.02 -17.94 6.00
N SER A 137 15.69 -17.96 6.07
CA SER A 137 14.94 -17.17 7.05
C SER A 137 15.01 -17.72 8.47
N LYS A 138 15.37 -19.01 8.65
CA LYS A 138 15.38 -19.68 9.95
C LYS A 138 16.42 -19.10 10.90
N GLN A 139 17.53 -18.59 10.38
CA GLN A 139 18.56 -17.96 11.19
C GLN A 139 18.07 -16.70 11.92
N TRP A 140 16.99 -16.09 11.41
CA TRP A 140 16.32 -14.93 12.01
C TRP A 140 15.06 -15.29 12.79
N GLY A 141 14.74 -16.59 12.93
CA GLY A 141 13.49 -17.04 13.55
C GLY A 141 12.24 -16.77 12.71
N ILE A 142 12.38 -16.38 11.44
CA ILE A 142 11.27 -16.03 10.55
C ILE A 142 10.77 -17.31 9.86
N ARG A 143 9.45 -17.50 9.86
CA ARG A 143 8.84 -18.66 9.18
C ARG A 143 8.98 -18.53 7.67
N VAL A 144 9.05 -19.67 6.97
CA VAL A 144 9.25 -19.70 5.51
C VAL A 144 8.08 -19.06 4.76
N ASP A 145 6.84 -19.24 5.22
CA ASP A 145 5.64 -18.64 4.62
C ASP A 145 5.59 -17.12 4.79
N GLU A 146 6.12 -16.62 5.91
CA GLU A 146 6.29 -15.20 6.16
C GLU A 146 7.40 -14.62 5.27
N TRP A 147 8.58 -15.25 5.25
CA TRP A 147 9.71 -14.85 4.41
C TRP A 147 9.37 -14.81 2.92
N MET A 148 8.62 -15.80 2.44
CA MET A 148 8.12 -15.84 1.06
C MET A 148 7.29 -14.60 0.73
N SER A 149 6.51 -14.08 1.68
CA SER A 149 5.70 -12.87 1.46
C SER A 149 6.58 -11.61 1.30
N TYR A 150 7.71 -11.55 2.02
CA TYR A 150 8.70 -10.47 1.85
C TYR A 150 9.41 -10.59 0.51
N ARG A 151 9.82 -11.80 0.13
CA ARG A 151 10.41 -12.07 -1.19
C ARG A 151 9.46 -11.72 -2.32
N ARG A 152 8.16 -12.00 -2.16
CA ARG A 152 7.13 -11.60 -3.13
C ARG A 152 7.08 -10.09 -3.32
N THR A 153 7.13 -9.32 -2.23
CA THR A 153 7.17 -7.84 -2.28
C THR A 153 8.40 -7.33 -3.05
N VAL A 154 9.56 -7.97 -2.85
CA VAL A 154 10.78 -7.66 -3.60
C VAL A 154 10.59 -7.92 -5.10
N LEU A 155 10.04 -9.09 -5.46
CA LEU A 155 9.80 -9.48 -6.86
C LEU A 155 8.78 -8.58 -7.54
N GLU A 156 7.69 -8.21 -6.87
CA GLU A 156 6.71 -7.23 -7.36
C GLU A 156 7.42 -5.93 -7.76
N SER A 157 8.24 -5.36 -6.88
CA SER A 157 8.99 -4.11 -7.14
C SER A 157 9.98 -4.25 -8.30
N GLN A 158 10.77 -5.32 -8.32
CA GLN A 158 11.77 -5.58 -9.36
C GLN A 158 11.12 -5.73 -10.74
N MET A 159 10.04 -6.50 -10.83
CA MET A 159 9.37 -6.77 -12.10
C MET A 159 8.62 -5.54 -12.61
N LEU A 160 8.08 -4.71 -11.72
CA LEU A 160 7.50 -3.42 -12.07
C LEU A 160 8.56 -2.49 -12.70
N ALA A 161 9.70 -2.33 -12.03
CA ALA A 161 10.80 -1.51 -12.53
C ALA A 161 11.39 -2.06 -13.82
N GLU A 162 11.64 -3.36 -13.92
CA GLU A 162 12.16 -4.01 -15.12
C GLU A 162 11.23 -3.80 -16.33
N MET A 163 9.93 -4.02 -16.15
CA MET A 163 8.93 -3.84 -17.21
C MET A 163 8.85 -2.38 -17.66
N ALA A 164 8.71 -1.45 -16.72
CA ALA A 164 8.55 -0.03 -17.01
C ALA A 164 9.83 0.58 -17.65
N THR A 165 11.01 0.23 -17.14
CA THR A 165 12.27 0.77 -17.66
C THR A 165 12.63 0.21 -19.03
N ARG A 166 12.39 -1.09 -19.28
CA ARG A 166 12.54 -1.68 -20.62
C ARG A 166 11.58 -1.09 -21.63
N TRP A 167 10.38 -0.69 -21.20
CA TRP A 167 9.43 0.02 -22.04
C TRP A 167 9.92 1.40 -22.46
N VAL A 168 10.55 2.17 -21.57
CA VAL A 168 11.02 3.53 -21.89
C VAL A 168 12.38 3.53 -22.61
N LYS A 169 13.21 2.51 -22.38
CA LYS A 169 14.57 2.36 -22.94
C LYS A 169 14.76 1.24 -24.01
N PRO A 170 13.81 0.91 -24.92
CA PRO A 170 14.07 -0.03 -26.01
C PRO A 170 14.80 0.66 -27.18
N PRO A 171 15.18 -0.05 -28.25
CA PRO A 171 15.62 0.57 -29.50
C PRO A 171 14.45 1.34 -30.16
N GLY A 172 14.16 2.53 -29.62
CA GLY A 172 12.99 3.36 -29.92
C GLY A 172 12.47 3.96 -28.62
N ALA A 173 13.09 5.03 -28.13
CA ALA A 173 12.69 5.64 -26.86
C ALA A 173 11.22 6.11 -26.91
N HIS A 174 10.44 5.69 -25.92
CA HIS A 174 9.06 6.13 -25.72
C HIS A 174 9.05 7.35 -24.81
N TYR A 175 8.46 8.46 -25.28
CA TYR A 175 8.49 9.76 -24.59
C TYR A 175 7.15 10.12 -23.96
N GLU A 176 6.13 9.29 -24.16
CA GLU A 176 4.81 9.45 -23.59
C GLU A 176 4.88 9.40 -22.06
N PRO A 177 3.99 10.10 -21.34
CA PRO A 177 3.87 9.99 -19.90
C PRO A 177 3.68 8.53 -19.45
N ASN A 178 4.40 8.16 -18.40
CA ASN A 178 4.42 6.82 -17.81
C ASN A 178 3.99 6.90 -16.35
N LEU A 179 3.41 5.83 -15.80
CA LEU A 179 3.08 5.72 -14.37
C LEU A 179 3.23 4.29 -13.87
N ALA A 180 4.05 4.08 -12.84
CA ALA A 180 4.14 2.83 -12.11
C ALA A 180 3.20 2.87 -10.89
N LEU A 181 2.34 1.85 -10.76
CA LEU A 181 1.36 1.72 -9.69
C LEU A 181 1.66 0.50 -8.82
N VAL A 182 1.54 0.69 -7.50
CA VAL A 182 1.59 -0.35 -6.48
C VAL A 182 0.26 -0.37 -5.73
N ASP A 183 -0.27 -1.57 -5.48
CA ASP A 183 -1.45 -1.75 -4.64
C ASP A 183 -1.06 -1.71 -3.16
N GLY A 184 -1.48 -0.66 -2.46
CA GLY A 184 -1.18 -0.45 -1.06
C GLY A 184 -0.05 0.55 -0.79
N SER A 185 0.46 0.48 0.44
CA SER A 185 1.39 1.47 0.98
C SER A 185 2.82 1.23 0.47
N LEU A 186 3.53 2.32 0.22
CA LEU A 186 4.97 2.32 -0.03
C LEU A 186 5.78 2.22 1.29
N ILE A 187 5.09 2.25 2.44
CA ILE A 187 5.66 2.06 3.77
C ILE A 187 5.52 0.58 4.16
N TYR A 188 6.61 -0.16 4.10
CA TYR A 188 6.64 -1.62 4.27
C TYR A 188 6.64 -2.02 5.75
N TRP A 189 5.56 -1.81 6.50
CA TRP A 189 5.50 -2.00 7.96
C TRP A 189 6.15 -3.28 8.53
N PHE A 190 6.15 -4.38 7.78
CA PHE A 190 6.77 -5.63 8.21
C PHE A 190 8.29 -5.54 8.45
N ILE A 191 9.01 -4.60 7.81
CA ILE A 191 10.45 -4.44 8.02
C ILE A 191 10.79 -3.99 9.44
N ASP A 192 9.91 -3.28 10.15
CA ASP A 192 10.24 -2.74 11.49
C ASP A 192 10.66 -3.85 12.47
N SER A 193 9.97 -5.00 12.41
CA SER A 193 10.24 -6.19 13.21
C SER A 193 11.40 -7.07 12.74
N LEU A 194 11.97 -6.80 11.56
CA LEU A 194 13.02 -7.67 10.99
C LEU A 194 14.40 -7.38 11.60
N PRO A 195 15.23 -8.42 11.81
CA PRO A 195 16.65 -8.23 12.12
C PRO A 195 17.39 -7.47 10.99
N PRO A 196 18.48 -6.76 11.29
CA PRO A 196 19.25 -6.00 10.31
C PRO A 196 19.64 -6.80 9.06
N GLU A 197 20.16 -8.02 9.25
CA GLU A 197 20.64 -8.84 8.13
C GLU A 197 19.50 -9.33 7.23
N ALA A 198 18.29 -9.48 7.77
CA ALA A 198 17.10 -9.78 7.00
C ALA A 198 16.64 -8.54 6.19
N LYS A 199 16.72 -7.34 6.78
CA LYS A 199 16.40 -6.07 6.10
C LYS A 199 17.32 -5.85 4.90
N ASP A 200 18.60 -6.18 5.03
CA ASP A 200 19.62 -6.04 3.96
C ASP A 200 19.35 -6.93 2.73
N LEU A 201 18.50 -7.95 2.86
CA LEU A 201 18.07 -8.78 1.73
C LEU A 201 16.76 -8.31 1.09
N ILE A 202 16.03 -7.41 1.73
CA ILE A 202 14.69 -6.98 1.30
C ILE A 202 14.70 -5.53 0.79
N LEU A 203 15.24 -4.59 1.57
CA LEU A 203 15.15 -3.17 1.24
C LEU A 203 16.05 -2.77 0.06
N PRO A 204 17.33 -3.17 -0.02
CA PRO A 204 18.20 -2.76 -1.13
C PRO A 204 17.66 -3.09 -2.52
N PRO A 205 17.14 -4.30 -2.83
CA PRO A 205 16.60 -4.59 -4.16
C PRO A 205 15.32 -3.80 -4.47
N ILE A 206 14.49 -3.47 -3.46
CA ILE A 206 13.31 -2.62 -3.65
C ILE A 206 13.74 -1.19 -3.98
N PHE A 207 14.67 -0.62 -3.21
CA PHE A 207 15.19 0.73 -3.43
C PHE A 207 15.92 0.86 -4.76
N GLN A 208 16.70 -0.15 -5.17
CA GLN A 208 17.29 -0.18 -6.51
C GLN A 208 16.22 -0.12 -7.60
N SER A 209 15.10 -0.83 -7.42
CA SER A 209 13.97 -0.80 -8.37
C SER A 209 13.34 0.60 -8.45
N TRP A 210 13.24 1.31 -7.31
CA TRP A 210 12.74 2.68 -7.26
C TRP A 210 13.73 3.68 -7.90
N ASP A 211 15.03 3.47 -7.71
CA ASP A 211 16.08 4.27 -8.33
C ASP A 211 16.13 4.08 -9.85
N ASP A 212 15.86 2.87 -10.34
CA ASP A 212 15.76 2.56 -11.76
C ASP A 212 14.55 3.30 -12.39
N LEU A 213 13.40 3.30 -11.71
CA LEU A 213 12.20 4.06 -12.10
C LEU A 213 12.47 5.56 -12.10
N ARG A 214 13.09 6.09 -11.03
CA ARG A 214 13.48 7.50 -10.91
C ARG A 214 14.42 7.90 -12.05
N SER A 215 15.45 7.11 -12.30
CA SER A 215 16.44 7.35 -13.38
C SER A 215 15.80 7.33 -14.77
N ALA A 216 14.70 6.60 -14.94
CA ALA A 216 13.89 6.60 -16.15
C ALA A 216 12.78 7.67 -16.17
N LYS A 217 12.67 8.49 -15.11
CA LYS A 217 11.61 9.48 -14.91
C LYS A 217 10.20 8.89 -14.96
N ILE A 218 10.03 7.66 -14.43
CA ILE A 218 8.74 6.97 -14.35
C ILE A 218 8.22 7.09 -12.92
N PRO A 219 7.22 7.94 -12.65
CA PRO A 219 6.70 8.18 -11.31
C PRO A 219 6.13 6.90 -10.69
N LEU A 220 6.36 6.73 -9.39
CA LEU A 220 5.84 5.61 -8.59
C LEU A 220 4.73 6.12 -7.67
N ILE A 221 3.56 5.50 -7.74
CA ILE A 221 2.42 5.78 -6.85
C ILE A 221 2.00 4.49 -6.12
N GLY A 222 1.88 4.56 -4.80
CA GLY A 222 1.09 3.61 -4.01
C GLY A 222 -0.36 4.08 -3.88
N TYR A 223 -1.32 3.22 -4.23
CA TYR A 223 -2.75 3.49 -4.09
C TYR A 223 -3.31 2.76 -2.87
N ILE A 224 -3.85 3.50 -1.89
CA ILE A 224 -4.42 2.94 -0.67
C ILE A 224 -5.91 3.27 -0.61
N SER A 225 -6.74 2.28 -0.92
CA SER A 225 -8.19 2.32 -0.71
C SER A 225 -8.53 2.21 0.77
N ALA A 226 -9.65 2.83 1.19
CA ALA A 226 -10.19 2.75 2.56
C ALA A 226 -9.14 3.01 3.67
N SER A 227 -8.25 3.98 3.45
CA SER A 227 -7.15 4.29 4.38
C SER A 227 -7.65 4.61 5.79
N ARG A 228 -7.03 3.97 6.78
CA ARG A 228 -7.31 4.17 8.22
C ARG A 228 -6.32 5.11 8.90
N SER A 229 -5.52 5.83 8.12
CA SER A 229 -4.49 6.72 8.65
C SER A 229 -5.08 7.91 9.40
N THR A 230 -4.30 8.42 10.34
CA THR A 230 -4.56 9.64 11.13
C THR A 230 -3.32 10.54 11.16
N GLU A 231 -2.33 10.30 10.28
CA GLU A 231 -1.07 11.03 10.26
C GLU A 231 -1.27 12.53 10.02
N GLY A 232 -2.23 12.90 9.15
CA GLY A 232 -2.57 14.30 8.90
C GLY A 232 -3.30 14.94 10.09
N LEU A 233 -4.31 14.25 10.63
CA LEU A 233 -5.02 14.68 11.84
C LEU A 233 -4.10 14.81 13.06
N ASN A 234 -3.04 14.00 13.14
CA ASN A 234 -2.04 14.13 14.19
C ASN A 234 -1.32 15.49 14.16
N PHE A 235 -1.21 16.16 13.01
CA PHE A 235 -0.71 17.53 12.95
C PHE A 235 -1.61 18.50 13.73
N LEU A 236 -2.93 18.31 13.67
CA LEU A 236 -3.90 19.14 14.41
C LEU A 236 -3.81 18.94 15.93
N ARG A 237 -3.17 17.86 16.40
CA ARG A 237 -2.90 17.67 17.84
C ARG A 237 -1.92 18.69 18.40
N LEU A 238 -1.06 19.27 17.55
CA LEU A 238 -0.18 20.38 17.95
C LEU A 238 -1.01 21.64 18.23
N GLN A 239 -2.03 21.90 17.40
CA GLN A 239 -2.95 23.02 17.58
C GLN A 239 -3.88 22.85 18.79
N SER A 240 -4.33 21.63 19.07
CA SER A 240 -5.21 21.33 20.21
C SER A 240 -4.47 20.99 21.50
N CYS A 241 -3.14 21.09 21.53
CA CYS A 241 -2.35 20.79 22.72
C CYS A 241 -2.64 21.82 23.81
N PRO A 242 -3.07 21.42 25.02
CA PRO A 242 -3.39 22.36 26.09
C PRO A 242 -2.15 22.92 26.80
N HIS A 243 -0.96 22.46 26.41
CA HIS A 243 0.31 22.88 27.01
C HIS A 243 1.06 23.80 26.04
N ASP A 244 1.72 24.83 26.59
CA ASP A 244 2.52 25.79 25.81
C ASP A 244 3.63 25.11 24.99
N THR A 245 4.11 23.96 25.46
CA THR A 245 5.09 23.12 24.77
C THR A 245 4.60 21.68 24.68
N PRO A 246 4.64 21.03 23.50
CA PRO A 246 4.16 19.66 23.33
C PRO A 246 5.22 18.64 23.76
N ASN A 247 5.77 18.78 24.97
CA ASN A 247 6.67 17.79 25.56
C ASN A 247 5.85 16.61 26.12
N CYS A 248 5.44 15.67 25.27
CA CYS A 248 4.57 14.57 25.70
C CYS A 248 5.19 13.69 26.78
N LEU A 249 6.52 13.53 26.81
CA LEU A 249 7.20 12.75 27.85
C LEU A 249 6.96 13.30 29.27
N ILE A 250 6.90 14.63 29.42
CA ILE A 250 6.65 15.29 30.71
C ILE A 250 5.16 15.51 30.92
N ASN A 251 4.46 16.03 29.90
CA ASN A 251 3.08 16.51 30.05
C ASN A 251 2.04 15.39 29.92
N CYS A 252 2.42 14.24 29.34
CA CYS A 252 1.52 13.13 29.04
C CYS A 252 2.12 11.75 29.34
N GLY A 253 3.33 11.65 29.92
CA GLY A 253 4.06 10.38 30.08
C GLY A 253 3.32 9.34 30.93
N ASP A 254 2.57 9.79 31.94
CA ASP A 254 1.78 8.93 32.82
C ASP A 254 0.34 8.66 32.30
N LEU A 255 -0.04 9.28 31.19
CA LEU A 255 -1.36 9.09 30.60
C LEU A 255 -1.36 7.89 29.66
N ASP A 256 -2.50 7.21 29.62
CA ASP A 256 -2.82 6.32 28.51
C ASP A 256 -2.75 7.11 27.19
N PRO A 257 -1.94 6.68 26.19
CA PRO A 257 -1.84 7.37 24.90
C PRO A 257 -3.20 7.59 24.22
N GLU A 258 -4.18 6.70 24.47
CA GLU A 258 -5.57 6.80 24.00
C GLU A 258 -6.41 7.87 24.71
N LYS A 259 -5.91 8.43 25.81
CA LYS A 259 -6.61 9.42 26.65
C LYS A 259 -5.88 10.76 26.73
N THR A 260 -4.91 11.00 25.86
CA THR A 260 -4.19 12.27 25.85
C THR A 260 -5.10 13.43 25.46
N PRO A 261 -4.96 14.61 26.12
CA PRO A 261 -5.96 15.68 26.02
C PRO A 261 -6.04 16.32 24.63
N CYS A 262 -4.99 16.22 23.81
CA CYS A 262 -4.98 16.74 22.44
C CYS A 262 -5.75 15.86 21.43
N ARG A 263 -6.18 14.64 21.80
CA ARG A 263 -6.98 13.72 20.95
C ARG A 263 -8.46 14.10 20.89
N VAL A 264 -8.73 15.37 20.64
CA VAL A 264 -10.09 15.95 20.74
C VAL A 264 -11.03 15.56 19.60
N VAL A 265 -10.49 14.98 18.52
CA VAL A 265 -11.25 14.54 17.31
C VAL A 265 -11.26 13.02 17.14
N ASP A 266 -10.63 12.27 18.04
CA ASP A 266 -10.59 10.80 17.96
C ASP A 266 -11.98 10.16 18.13
N PRO A 267 -12.28 9.04 17.45
CA PRO A 267 -11.44 8.29 16.50
C PRO A 267 -11.67 8.69 15.03
N LEU A 268 -11.61 9.98 14.69
CA LEU A 268 -11.72 10.43 13.28
C LEU A 268 -10.49 10.00 12.46
N ARG A 269 -10.72 9.67 11.18
CA ARG A 269 -9.66 9.32 10.21
C ARG A 269 -9.45 10.44 9.20
N ASP A 270 -8.24 10.52 8.65
CA ASP A 270 -7.90 11.53 7.65
C ASP A 270 -8.86 11.46 6.45
N ALA A 271 -9.09 10.26 5.91
CA ALA A 271 -9.99 10.04 4.78
C ALA A 271 -11.43 10.50 5.08
N SER A 272 -11.89 10.34 6.34
CA SER A 272 -13.20 10.83 6.77
C SER A 272 -13.26 12.36 6.77
N LEU A 273 -12.25 13.05 7.31
CA LEU A 273 -12.20 14.52 7.27
C LEU A 273 -12.21 15.03 5.83
N TRP A 274 -11.35 14.47 4.97
CA TRP A 274 -11.24 14.85 3.56
C TRP A 274 -12.52 14.56 2.76
N GLY A 275 -13.30 13.54 3.14
CA GLY A 275 -14.60 13.26 2.55
C GLY A 275 -15.65 14.37 2.72
N TYR A 276 -15.45 15.28 3.68
CA TYR A 276 -16.30 16.47 3.86
C TYR A 276 -15.69 17.76 3.29
N LEU A 277 -14.49 17.69 2.71
CA LEU A 277 -13.70 18.86 2.32
C LEU A 277 -13.28 18.85 0.85
N LEU A 278 -13.19 17.69 0.22
CA LEU A 278 -12.85 17.53 -1.19
C LEU A 278 -14.11 17.32 -2.02
N GLU A 279 -14.16 17.90 -3.21
CA GLU A 279 -15.10 17.51 -4.26
C GLU A 279 -14.52 16.37 -5.12
N PRO A 280 -15.35 15.57 -5.82
CA PRO A 280 -14.85 14.56 -6.75
C PRO A 280 -13.84 15.14 -7.76
N GLY A 281 -12.70 14.45 -7.90
CA GLY A 281 -11.59 14.89 -8.74
C GLY A 281 -10.63 15.88 -8.06
N GLN A 282 -10.86 16.27 -6.80
CA GLN A 282 -9.94 17.11 -6.05
C GLN A 282 -9.01 16.29 -5.16
N ARG A 283 -7.80 16.80 -4.95
CA ARG A 283 -6.86 16.33 -3.92
C ARG A 283 -6.69 17.34 -2.78
N SER A 284 -6.31 16.80 -1.63
CA SER A 284 -5.86 17.52 -0.45
C SER A 284 -4.44 18.12 -0.65
N PRO A 285 -3.91 18.86 0.35
CA PRO A 285 -2.50 19.19 0.42
C PRO A 285 -1.65 17.91 0.45
N PHE A 286 -0.40 17.99 -0.01
CA PHE A 286 0.62 16.98 0.23
C PHE A 286 1.23 17.09 1.63
N TRP A 287 1.56 15.92 2.17
CA TRP A 287 2.13 15.74 3.49
C TRP A 287 3.40 14.91 3.39
N ARG A 288 4.45 15.29 4.10
CA ARG A 288 5.65 14.49 4.33
C ARG A 288 5.42 13.59 5.54
N SER A 289 5.50 12.28 5.39
CA SER A 289 5.40 11.36 6.52
C SER A 289 6.65 11.44 7.40
N SER A 290 6.45 11.43 8.72
CA SER A 290 7.51 11.45 9.74
C SER A 290 7.64 10.11 10.49
N LEU A 291 7.09 9.03 9.95
CA LEU A 291 7.17 7.72 10.58
C LEU A 291 8.63 7.26 10.70
N LYS A 292 9.02 6.78 11.89
CA LYS A 292 10.41 6.36 12.17
C LYS A 292 10.92 5.26 11.25
N ILE A 293 10.03 4.39 10.77
CA ILE A 293 10.37 3.33 9.81
C ILE A 293 10.99 3.89 8.51
N LEU A 294 10.65 5.14 8.15
CA LEU A 294 11.19 5.82 6.96
C LEU A 294 12.63 6.30 7.15
N ASP A 295 13.20 6.23 8.34
CA ASP A 295 14.63 6.51 8.53
C ASP A 295 15.51 5.43 7.86
N LEU A 296 14.93 4.24 7.59
CA LEU A 296 15.56 3.18 6.81
C LEU A 296 15.54 3.43 5.29
N TYR A 297 14.74 4.40 4.82
CA TYR A 297 14.55 4.67 3.39
C TYR A 297 15.53 5.71 2.85
N GLY A 298 16.12 6.54 3.72
CA GLY A 298 16.85 7.73 3.30
C GLY A 298 15.90 8.82 2.78
N ASP A 299 16.46 9.99 2.47
CA ASP A 299 15.65 11.17 2.12
C ASP A 299 14.99 11.04 0.75
N GLU A 300 15.69 10.45 -0.22
CA GLU A 300 15.21 10.29 -1.60
C GLU A 300 13.99 9.38 -1.72
N HIS A 301 13.92 8.34 -0.88
CA HIS A 301 12.79 7.38 -0.85
C HIS A 301 11.78 7.71 0.25
N ARG A 302 11.95 8.83 0.98
CA ARG A 302 11.00 9.24 2.01
C ARG A 302 9.61 9.43 1.42
N ILE A 303 8.59 8.94 2.12
CA ILE A 303 7.22 8.89 1.59
C ILE A 303 6.46 10.18 1.91
N TYR A 304 5.82 10.69 0.87
CA TYR A 304 4.85 11.77 0.89
C TYR A 304 3.48 11.22 0.49
N PHE A 305 2.42 11.90 0.93
CA PHE A 305 1.07 11.48 0.59
C PHE A 305 0.10 12.64 0.46
N CYS A 306 -0.97 12.43 -0.31
CA CYS A 306 -2.16 13.25 -0.29
C CYS A 306 -3.42 12.37 -0.26
N TYR A 307 -4.57 12.98 -0.03
CA TYR A 307 -5.87 12.33 -0.19
C TYR A 307 -6.52 12.81 -1.48
N LEU A 308 -7.03 11.87 -2.27
CA LEU A 308 -7.68 12.14 -3.55
C LEU A 308 -9.13 11.67 -3.49
N HIS A 309 -10.08 12.55 -3.80
CA HIS A 309 -11.47 12.17 -3.96
C HIS A 309 -11.66 11.57 -5.36
N VAL A 310 -11.69 10.23 -5.44
CA VAL A 310 -11.79 9.52 -6.72
C VAL A 310 -13.23 9.35 -7.23
N GLY A 311 -14.20 9.78 -6.44
CA GLY A 311 -15.62 9.82 -6.78
C GLY A 311 -16.43 8.86 -5.91
N THR A 312 -15.94 7.61 -5.80
CA THR A 312 -16.54 6.57 -4.94
C THR A 312 -15.99 6.59 -3.52
N GLU A 313 -14.76 7.06 -3.32
CA GLU A 313 -14.10 7.13 -2.02
C GLU A 313 -13.06 8.27 -1.94
N ILE A 314 -12.46 8.41 -0.76
CA ILE A 314 -11.23 9.19 -0.55
C ILE A 314 -10.06 8.21 -0.44
N ALA A 315 -9.26 8.11 -1.50
CA ALA A 315 -8.06 7.29 -1.52
C ALA A 315 -6.88 8.04 -0.91
N ARG A 316 -5.99 7.35 -0.21
CA ARG A 316 -4.65 7.88 0.12
C ARG A 316 -3.71 7.50 -1.00
N VAL A 317 -2.99 8.49 -1.52
CA VAL A 317 -2.02 8.35 -2.60
C VAL A 317 -0.65 8.61 -2.00
N GLU A 318 0.23 7.63 -2.07
CA GLU A 318 1.61 7.71 -1.58
C GLU A 318 2.59 7.80 -2.73
N VAL A 319 3.64 8.61 -2.56
CA VAL A 319 4.70 8.83 -3.54
C VAL A 319 6.05 9.04 -2.82
N PRO A 320 7.17 8.60 -3.40
CA PRO A 320 8.49 8.97 -2.91
C PRO A 320 8.80 10.46 -3.09
N ALA A 321 9.79 10.98 -2.34
CA ALA A 321 10.19 12.39 -2.36
C ALA A 321 10.44 12.94 -3.78
N TRP A 322 11.19 12.19 -4.59
CA TRP A 322 11.57 12.62 -5.94
C TRP A 322 10.38 12.80 -6.90
N VAL A 323 9.23 12.17 -6.64
CA VAL A 323 8.01 12.41 -7.44
C VAL A 323 7.38 13.75 -7.07
N VAL A 324 7.37 14.09 -5.78
CA VAL A 324 6.76 15.34 -5.27
C VAL A 324 7.58 16.57 -5.66
N GLU A 325 8.90 16.43 -5.71
CA GLU A 325 9.83 17.50 -6.09
C GLU A 325 9.64 17.92 -7.57
N GLU A 326 9.22 17.01 -8.45
CA GLU A 326 8.93 17.30 -9.85
C GLU A 326 7.44 17.58 -10.08
N ARG A 327 7.02 18.84 -9.93
CA ARG A 327 5.59 19.21 -9.94
C ARG A 327 4.82 18.76 -11.17
N GLU A 328 5.39 18.92 -12.36
CA GLU A 328 4.74 18.51 -13.61
C GLU A 328 4.61 16.97 -13.70
N LEU A 329 5.60 16.23 -13.18
CA LEU A 329 5.54 14.78 -13.10
C LEU A 329 4.43 14.35 -12.15
N LEU A 330 4.37 14.94 -10.96
CA LEU A 330 3.33 14.68 -9.96
C LEU A 330 1.93 14.92 -10.50
N ASP A 331 1.66 16.12 -11.04
CA ASP A 331 0.32 16.50 -11.49
C ASP A 331 -0.17 15.57 -12.62
N ARG A 332 0.71 15.23 -13.58
CA ARG A 332 0.40 14.25 -14.64
C ARG A 332 0.13 12.85 -14.07
N SER A 333 0.90 12.41 -13.08
CA SER A 333 0.74 11.10 -12.43
C SER A 333 -0.62 10.96 -11.77
N LEU A 334 -1.07 12.01 -11.08
CA LEU A 334 -2.39 12.06 -10.44
C LEU A 334 -3.52 12.05 -11.47
N SER A 335 -3.37 12.76 -12.59
CA SER A 335 -4.31 12.71 -13.70
C SER A 335 -4.46 11.31 -14.28
N ILE A 336 -3.33 10.62 -14.52
CA ILE A 336 -3.32 9.23 -15.00
C ILE A 336 -3.96 8.29 -13.97
N LEU A 337 -3.61 8.42 -12.68
CA LEU A 337 -4.20 7.62 -11.60
C LEU A 337 -5.73 7.78 -11.57
N LEU A 338 -6.24 9.01 -11.59
CA LEU A 338 -7.68 9.26 -11.57
C LEU A 338 -8.37 8.63 -12.80
N ALA A 339 -7.75 8.70 -13.98
CA ALA A 339 -8.25 8.03 -15.17
C ALA A 339 -8.28 6.50 -15.02
N GLN A 340 -7.27 5.90 -14.37
CA GLN A 340 -7.27 4.47 -14.05
C GLN A 340 -8.43 4.08 -13.14
N VAL A 341 -8.70 4.88 -12.11
CA VAL A 341 -9.79 4.64 -11.17
C VAL A 341 -11.15 4.73 -11.85
N LEU A 342 -11.35 5.73 -12.71
CA LEU A 342 -12.59 5.89 -13.48
C LEU A 342 -12.82 4.71 -14.44
N LYS A 343 -11.76 4.24 -15.12
CA LYS A 343 -11.84 3.10 -16.04
C LYS A 343 -12.06 1.76 -15.33
N GLY A 344 -11.61 1.64 -14.07
CA GLY A 344 -11.82 0.46 -13.23
C GLY A 344 -13.02 0.58 -12.27
N TYR A 345 -13.94 1.51 -12.52
CA TYR A 345 -15.18 1.68 -11.76
C TYR A 345 -15.00 1.92 -10.26
N GLY A 346 -14.03 2.74 -9.89
CA GLY A 346 -13.76 3.11 -8.49
C GLY A 346 -12.51 2.49 -7.90
N TYR A 347 -11.72 1.75 -8.69
CA TYR A 347 -10.40 1.25 -8.32
C TYR A 347 -9.47 1.24 -9.56
N PRO A 348 -8.14 1.43 -9.45
CA PRO A 348 -7.25 1.47 -10.61
C PRO A 348 -7.29 0.17 -11.42
N ILE A 349 -7.72 0.23 -12.68
CA ILE A 349 -7.88 -0.97 -13.53
C ILE A 349 -6.56 -1.74 -13.71
N ALA A 350 -5.42 -1.06 -13.87
CA ALA A 350 -4.12 -1.73 -13.98
C ALA A 350 -3.79 -2.60 -12.76
N LEU A 351 -4.09 -2.13 -11.54
CA LEU A 351 -3.89 -2.90 -10.31
C LEU A 351 -4.84 -4.10 -10.24
N ALA A 352 -6.12 -3.91 -10.60
CA ALA A 352 -7.11 -4.99 -10.62
C ALA A 352 -6.73 -6.10 -11.61
N GLU A 353 -6.25 -5.75 -12.81
CA GLU A 353 -5.78 -6.73 -13.78
C GLU A 353 -4.50 -7.43 -13.33
N ALA A 354 -3.58 -6.72 -12.66
CA ALA A 354 -2.36 -7.33 -12.13
C ALA A 354 -2.69 -8.38 -11.07
N HIS A 355 -3.64 -8.06 -10.17
CA HIS A 355 -4.19 -9.00 -9.21
C HIS A 355 -4.80 -10.22 -9.89
N ASN A 356 -5.66 -10.01 -10.89
CA ASN A 356 -6.31 -11.10 -11.62
C ASN A 356 -5.32 -12.09 -12.24
N LEU A 357 -4.19 -11.60 -12.77
CA LEU A 357 -3.12 -12.43 -13.34
C LEU A 357 -2.22 -13.07 -12.27
N ALA A 358 -2.07 -12.42 -11.13
CA ALA A 358 -1.27 -12.92 -10.02
C ALA A 358 -1.97 -14.07 -9.27
N VAL A 359 -3.30 -14.03 -9.12
CA VAL A 359 -4.07 -14.95 -8.27
C VAL A 359 -3.94 -16.41 -8.72
N ILE A 360 -3.38 -17.22 -7.82
CA ILE A 360 -3.37 -18.68 -7.94
C ILE A 360 -4.70 -19.23 -7.40
N LYS A 361 -5.48 -19.88 -8.27
CA LYS A 361 -6.77 -20.47 -7.88
C LYS A 361 -6.54 -21.87 -7.30
N GLY A 362 -7.55 -22.39 -6.60
CA GLY A 362 -7.49 -23.73 -6.01
C GLY A 362 -7.16 -24.85 -7.02
N GLY A 363 -7.65 -24.73 -8.26
CA GLY A 363 -7.31 -25.66 -9.35
C GLY A 363 -5.85 -25.58 -9.81
N ASP A 364 -5.24 -24.40 -9.76
CA ASP A 364 -3.85 -24.19 -10.18
C ASP A 364 -2.88 -24.84 -9.19
N ARG A 365 -3.19 -24.76 -7.89
CA ARG A 365 -2.44 -25.46 -6.83
C ARG A 365 -2.42 -26.97 -7.06
N LEU A 366 -3.56 -27.58 -7.42
CA LEU A 366 -3.64 -29.01 -7.70
C LEU A 366 -2.81 -29.39 -8.94
N ARG A 367 -2.87 -28.58 -10.01
CA ARG A 367 -2.10 -28.80 -11.24
C ARG A 367 -0.60 -28.65 -11.01
N PHE A 368 -0.17 -27.68 -10.22
CA PHE A 368 1.23 -27.48 -9.85
C PHE A 368 1.82 -28.75 -9.22
N PHE A 369 1.17 -29.31 -8.21
CA PHE A 369 1.65 -30.54 -7.57
C PHE A 369 1.55 -31.76 -8.51
N ALA A 370 0.54 -31.86 -9.37
CA ALA A 370 0.48 -32.93 -10.37
C ALA A 370 1.64 -32.87 -11.39
N LEU A 371 2.05 -31.66 -11.80
CA LEU A 371 3.21 -31.47 -12.68
C LEU A 371 4.52 -31.87 -11.98
N LEU A 372 4.69 -31.47 -10.72
CA LEU A 372 5.84 -31.87 -9.91
C LEU A 372 5.91 -33.40 -9.74
N GLU A 373 4.79 -34.05 -9.44
CA GLU A 373 4.71 -35.51 -9.33
C GLU A 373 5.16 -36.20 -10.62
N GLN A 374 4.65 -35.74 -11.76
CA GLN A 374 5.02 -36.28 -13.06
C GLN A 374 6.53 -36.12 -13.35
N GLN A 375 7.15 -35.01 -12.96
CA GLN A 375 8.59 -34.80 -13.14
C GLN A 375 9.42 -35.69 -12.22
N MET A 376 9.00 -35.88 -10.97
CA MET A 376 9.69 -36.78 -10.04
C MET A 376 9.66 -38.23 -10.53
N ILE A 377 8.52 -38.68 -11.05
CA ILE A 377 8.38 -40.02 -11.66
C ILE A 377 9.29 -40.17 -12.88
N LYS A 378 9.37 -39.15 -13.76
CA LYS A 378 10.25 -39.17 -14.95
C LYS A 378 11.72 -39.33 -14.60
N VAL A 379 12.17 -38.80 -13.46
CA VAL A 379 13.55 -38.88 -12.99
C VAL A 379 13.80 -40.17 -12.17
N GLY A 380 12.80 -41.04 -12.03
CA GLY A 380 12.93 -42.36 -11.41
C GLY A 380 12.76 -42.38 -9.89
N LEU A 381 12.20 -41.32 -9.29
CA LEU A 381 11.82 -41.34 -7.88
C LEU A 381 10.59 -42.26 -7.71
N GLN A 382 10.76 -43.32 -6.92
CA GLN A 382 9.69 -44.23 -6.51
C GLN A 382 9.08 -43.71 -5.19
N ASP A 383 7.78 -43.96 -4.96
CA ASP A 383 7.00 -43.51 -3.78
C ASP A 383 6.75 -41.99 -3.65
N VAL A 384 6.52 -41.31 -4.77
CA VAL A 384 6.04 -39.92 -4.77
C VAL A 384 4.54 -39.92 -4.48
N GLY A 385 4.12 -39.40 -3.33
CA GLY A 385 2.70 -39.35 -2.96
C GLY A 385 2.40 -38.39 -1.81
N THR A 386 1.18 -37.81 -1.82
CA THR A 386 0.70 -36.96 -0.72
C THR A 386 0.42 -37.79 0.54
N SER A 387 0.44 -37.14 1.72
CA SER A 387 0.05 -37.79 2.97
C SER A 387 -1.31 -38.50 2.87
N TYR A 388 -1.46 -39.69 3.51
CA TYR A 388 -2.71 -40.47 3.57
C TYR A 388 -3.96 -39.66 3.97
N LYS A 389 -3.80 -38.57 4.75
CA LYS A 389 -4.89 -37.68 5.15
C LYS A 389 -5.34 -36.74 4.03
N GLU A 390 -4.44 -36.28 3.16
CA GLU A 390 -4.80 -35.41 2.03
C GLU A 390 -5.38 -36.20 0.85
N ALA A 391 -4.84 -37.39 0.58
CA ALA A 391 -5.39 -38.30 -0.43
C ALA A 391 -6.89 -38.56 -0.21
N ARG A 392 -7.31 -38.77 1.06
CA ARG A 392 -8.73 -38.95 1.43
C ARG A 392 -9.60 -37.70 1.21
N LYS A 393 -9.05 -36.49 1.38
CA LYS A 393 -9.80 -35.23 1.12
C LYS A 393 -9.95 -34.95 -0.37
N ARG A 394 -8.96 -35.31 -1.19
CA ARG A 394 -9.05 -35.16 -2.66
C ARG A 394 -10.06 -36.14 -3.26
N SER A 395 -10.12 -37.38 -2.75
CA SER A 395 -11.14 -38.36 -3.17
C SER A 395 -12.57 -38.03 -2.72
N SER A 396 -12.78 -37.18 -1.71
CA SER A 396 -14.13 -36.79 -1.26
C SER A 396 -14.72 -35.59 -2.01
N ILE A 397 -13.97 -34.97 -2.92
CA ILE A 397 -14.39 -33.84 -3.75
C ILE A 397 -14.67 -34.28 -5.21
N ALA A 398 -14.42 -35.56 -5.54
CA ALA A 398 -14.72 -36.15 -6.84
C ALA A 398 -16.18 -36.60 -6.97
#